data_AF-A0A939U1C3-F1
#
_entry.id   AF-A0A939U1C3-F1
#
_cell.length_a   1.000
_cell.length_b   1.000
_cell.length_c   1.000
_cell.angle_alpha   90.00
_cell.angle_beta   90.00
_cell.angle_gamma   90.00
#
_symmetry.space_group_name_H-M   'P 1'
#
loop_
_entity.id
_entity.type
_entity.pdbx_description
1 polymer ?
#
loop_
_entity_poly.entity_id
_entity_poly.type
_entity_poly.pdbx_seq_one_letter_code
_entity_poly.pdbx_strand_id
1 'polypeptide(L)'
;MYVTARFIPNAAEYVYARGIYRVYSSAMAFLTGLLPFSLAELLVIAVPVFFAALIPVAIVRMIVKRTGVEGLKCLRLAIVLAGIIFSWYMLGCGTNYYRYEFSQFSGLTVQKSSADELEELCKDLAVKAAKAREEASIKAVSAGSMTSVNDVYSSYLSLKELKEAARSSMYVLADRYPVMKGYYPKPKAVFFSRVMSEFNFTGVYFPWTVEANVNVDIPDYPRAVTMCHELSHLRGFMRED
;
A
#
# COMPACT_ATOMS: atom_id res chain seq x y z
N MET A 1 -0.47 -16.82 17.18
CA MET A 1 -1.42 -15.91 16.50
C MET A 1 -1.45 -16.16 15.00
N TYR A 2 -0.39 -15.90 14.24
CA TYR A 2 -0.34 -16.18 12.79
C TYR A 2 -0.73 -17.63 12.43
N VAL A 3 -0.08 -18.62 13.08
CA VAL A 3 -0.40 -20.04 12.87
C VAL A 3 -1.87 -20.35 13.20
N THR A 4 -2.38 -19.80 14.30
CA THR A 4 -3.78 -19.95 14.71
C THR A 4 -4.75 -19.35 13.68
N ALA A 5 -4.45 -18.16 13.17
CA ALA A 5 -5.26 -17.46 12.17
C ALA A 5 -5.36 -18.25 10.85
N ARG A 6 -4.29 -18.97 10.47
CA ARG A 6 -4.30 -19.85 9.30
C ARG A 6 -5.32 -20.99 9.39
N PHE A 7 -5.49 -21.57 10.58
CA PHE A 7 -6.38 -22.72 10.78
C PHE A 7 -7.76 -22.33 11.32
N ILE A 8 -7.92 -21.11 11.83
CA ILE A 8 -9.15 -20.61 12.43
C ILE A 8 -9.44 -19.21 11.85
N PRO A 9 -10.11 -19.12 10.68
CA PRO A 9 -10.42 -17.85 10.01
C PRO A 9 -11.19 -16.87 10.91
N ASN A 10 -12.08 -17.37 11.77
CA ASN A 10 -12.81 -16.54 12.73
C ASN A 10 -11.86 -15.84 13.73
N ALA A 11 -10.76 -16.49 14.11
CA ALA A 11 -9.75 -15.87 14.97
C ALA A 11 -8.98 -14.79 14.20
N ALA A 12 -8.69 -15.02 12.92
CA ALA A 12 -8.07 -14.02 12.06
C ALA A 12 -8.94 -12.76 11.92
N GLU A 13 -10.24 -12.93 11.65
CA GLU A 13 -11.16 -11.80 11.45
C GLU A 13 -11.52 -11.08 12.77
N TYR A 14 -12.03 -11.80 13.76
CA TYR A 14 -12.63 -11.16 14.94
C TYR A 14 -11.63 -10.81 16.03
N VAL A 15 -10.64 -11.67 16.29
CA VAL A 15 -9.64 -11.42 17.35
C VAL A 15 -8.53 -10.51 16.83
N TYR A 16 -7.95 -10.87 15.68
CA TYR A 16 -6.82 -10.14 15.14
C TYR A 16 -7.23 -8.91 14.33
N ALA A 17 -7.88 -9.07 13.16
CA ALA A 17 -8.13 -7.97 12.23
C ALA A 17 -9.01 -6.87 12.85
N ARG A 18 -10.15 -7.24 13.44
CA ARG A 18 -11.12 -6.32 14.04
C ARG A 18 -10.75 -5.85 15.45
N GLY A 19 -9.96 -6.62 16.18
CA GLY A 19 -9.49 -6.32 17.53
C GLY A 19 -8.11 -5.70 17.53
N ILE A 20 -7.08 -6.54 17.61
CA ILE A 20 -5.68 -6.14 17.83
C ILE A 20 -5.17 -5.23 16.69
N TYR A 21 -5.33 -5.67 15.45
CA TYR A 21 -4.81 -4.97 14.30
C TYR A 21 -5.48 -3.62 14.09
N ARG A 22 -6.79 -3.52 14.31
CA ARG A 22 -7.53 -2.25 14.18
C ARG A 22 -6.95 -1.14 15.08
N VAL A 23 -6.63 -1.48 16.33
CA VAL A 23 -6.03 -0.53 17.29
C VAL A 23 -4.59 -0.23 16.89
N TYR A 24 -3.78 -1.27 16.66
CA TYR A 24 -2.39 -1.15 16.25
C TYR A 24 -2.23 -0.28 14.98
N SER A 25 -2.97 -0.62 13.93
CA SER A 25 -2.93 0.07 12.64
C SER A 25 -3.32 1.54 12.78
N SER A 26 -4.37 1.84 13.55
CA SER A 26 -4.81 3.22 13.74
C SER A 26 -3.79 4.04 14.54
N ALA A 27 -3.17 3.45 15.57
CA ALA A 27 -2.11 4.11 16.34
C ALA A 27 -0.86 4.37 15.49
N MET A 28 -0.38 3.36 14.76
CA MET A 28 0.79 3.49 13.89
C MET A 28 0.55 4.48 12.76
N ALA A 29 -0.60 4.38 12.06
CA ALA A 29 -0.97 5.31 10.99
C ALA A 29 -1.13 6.75 11.49
N PHE A 30 -1.56 6.95 12.74
CA PHE A 30 -1.58 8.27 13.36
C PHE A 30 -0.16 8.79 13.56
N LEU A 31 0.72 8.00 14.20
CA LEU A 31 2.10 8.39 14.50
C LEU A 31 2.91 8.68 13.24
N THR A 32 2.93 7.77 12.27
CA THR A 32 3.64 7.96 10.99
C THR A 32 2.95 9.00 10.11
N GLY A 33 1.62 9.15 10.27
CA GLY A 33 0.82 10.19 9.64
C GLY A 33 1.30 11.62 9.92
N LEU A 34 1.90 11.88 11.09
CA LEU A 34 2.43 13.19 11.49
C LEU A 34 3.62 13.65 10.65
N LEU A 35 4.39 12.72 10.09
CA LEU A 35 5.56 13.04 9.28
C LEU A 35 5.13 13.62 7.92
N PRO A 36 5.79 14.65 7.37
CA PRO A 36 5.42 15.16 6.05
C PRO A 36 5.94 14.30 4.88
N PHE A 37 6.80 13.30 5.17
CA PHE A 37 7.42 12.39 4.21
C PHE A 37 7.12 10.91 4.55
N SER A 38 7.50 9.98 3.67
CA SER A 38 7.37 8.53 3.88
C SER A 38 8.48 7.99 4.76
N LEU A 39 8.14 7.44 5.92
CA LEU A 39 9.12 6.72 6.75
C LEU A 39 9.49 5.37 6.10
N ALA A 40 8.59 4.78 5.32
CA ALA A 40 8.84 3.56 4.56
C ALA A 40 10.05 3.70 3.61
N GLU A 41 10.16 4.80 2.86
CA GLU A 41 11.29 5.04 1.96
C GLU A 41 12.63 5.01 2.70
N LEU A 42 12.69 5.63 3.88
CA LEU A 42 13.90 5.62 4.72
C LEU A 42 14.23 4.21 5.19
N LEU A 43 13.24 3.42 5.61
CA LEU A 43 13.47 2.06 6.09
C LEU A 43 13.87 1.10 4.97
N VAL A 44 13.28 1.23 3.78
CA VAL A 44 13.61 0.42 2.59
C VAL A 44 15.07 0.60 2.18
N ILE A 45 15.66 1.78 2.43
CA ILE A 45 17.08 2.04 2.15
C ILE A 45 17.95 1.68 3.35
N ALA A 46 17.60 2.16 4.54
CA ALA A 46 18.45 2.04 5.73
C ALA A 46 18.63 0.60 6.19
N VAL A 47 17.58 -0.23 6.14
CA VAL A 47 17.64 -1.62 6.63
C VAL A 47 18.59 -2.47 5.78
N PRO A 48 18.46 -2.54 4.44
CA PRO A 48 19.42 -3.28 3.61
C PRO A 48 20.85 -2.76 3.74
N VAL A 49 21.07 -1.45 3.77
CA VAL A 49 22.41 -0.86 3.95
C VAL A 49 23.01 -1.26 5.29
N PHE A 50 22.22 -1.23 6.36
CA PHE A 50 22.65 -1.67 7.69
C PHE A 50 23.09 -3.13 7.70
N PHE A 51 22.30 -4.04 7.12
CA PHE A 51 22.66 -5.47 7.04
C PHE A 51 23.86 -5.70 6.12
N ALA A 52 23.94 -4.99 4.99
CA ALA A 52 25.06 -5.05 4.07
C ALA A 52 26.39 -4.58 4.70
N ALA A 53 26.34 -3.69 5.70
CA ALA A 53 27.51 -3.30 6.48
C ALA A 53 27.80 -4.28 7.65
N LEU A 54 26.76 -4.72 8.38
CA LEU A 54 26.90 -5.54 9.58
C LEU A 54 27.44 -6.95 9.26
N ILE A 55 26.95 -7.58 8.18
CA ILE A 55 27.29 -8.96 7.83
C ILE A 55 28.79 -9.09 7.46
N PRO A 56 29.38 -8.26 6.57
CA PRO A 56 30.81 -8.31 6.30
C PRO A 56 31.66 -8.05 7.54
N VAL A 57 31.26 -7.10 8.41
CA VAL A 57 31.99 -6.85 9.67
C VAL A 57 31.99 -8.09 10.56
N ALA A 58 30.87 -8.80 10.66
CA ALA A 58 30.78 -10.07 11.38
C ALA A 58 31.75 -11.10 10.79
N ILE A 59 31.73 -11.27 9.46
CA ILE A 59 32.59 -12.23 8.74
C ILE A 59 34.07 -11.90 8.93
N VAL A 60 34.47 -10.64 8.74
CA VAL A 60 35.87 -10.19 8.91
C VAL A 60 36.34 -10.41 10.34
N ARG A 61 35.51 -10.14 11.35
CA ARG A 61 35.85 -10.40 12.75
C ARG A 61 35.99 -11.90 13.03
N MET A 62 35.12 -12.74 12.47
CA MET A 62 35.19 -14.19 12.65
C MET A 62 36.40 -14.82 11.95
N ILE A 63 36.62 -14.51 10.67
CA ILE A 63 37.55 -15.23 9.80
C ILE A 63 38.92 -14.56 9.80
N VAL A 64 38.98 -13.24 9.60
CA VAL A 64 40.25 -12.52 9.37
C VAL A 64 40.90 -12.12 10.69
N LYS A 65 40.17 -11.42 11.56
CA LYS A 65 40.72 -10.91 12.83
C LYS A 65 40.84 -12.00 13.91
N ARG A 66 40.29 -13.20 13.66
CA ARG A 66 40.20 -14.33 14.60
C ARG A 66 39.59 -13.95 15.96
N THR A 67 38.80 -12.88 16.00
CA THR A 67 38.00 -12.47 17.16
C THR A 67 36.61 -13.09 17.04
N GLY A 68 36.57 -14.43 16.96
CA GLY A 68 35.38 -15.23 16.67
C GLY A 68 34.17 -14.89 17.56
N VAL A 69 34.41 -14.59 18.84
CA VAL A 69 33.36 -14.18 19.79
C VAL A 69 32.70 -12.87 19.37
N GLU A 70 33.47 -11.87 18.94
CA GLU A 70 32.95 -10.56 18.53
C GLU A 70 32.20 -10.65 17.20
N GLY A 71 32.70 -11.45 16.26
CA GLY A 71 31.98 -11.68 15.01
C GLY A 71 30.69 -12.48 15.21
N LEU A 72 30.68 -13.46 16.13
CA LEU A 72 29.47 -14.19 16.51
C LEU A 72 28.42 -13.27 17.18
N LYS A 73 28.85 -12.30 18.00
CA LYS A 73 27.94 -11.28 18.56
C LYS A 73 27.27 -10.46 17.44
N CYS A 74 28.02 -10.02 16.42
CA CYS A 74 27.47 -9.31 15.28
C CYS A 74 26.46 -10.17 14.48
N LEU A 75 26.77 -11.43 14.24
CA LEU A 75 25.86 -12.34 13.53
C LEU A 75 24.59 -12.61 14.34
N ARG A 76 24.72 -12.84 15.67
CA ARG A 76 23.56 -12.99 16.56
C ARG A 76 22.68 -11.75 16.54
N LEU A 77 23.28 -10.56 16.58
CA LEU A 77 22.53 -9.30 16.46
C LEU A 77 21.76 -9.25 15.14
N ALA A 78 22.40 -9.58 14.01
CA ALA A 78 21.73 -9.62 12.71
C ALA A 78 20.53 -10.57 12.70
N ILE A 79 20.69 -11.79 13.23
CA ILE A 79 19.61 -12.79 13.30
C ILE A 79 18.46 -12.30 14.19
N VAL A 80 18.75 -11.73 15.36
CA VAL A 80 17.74 -11.19 16.27
C VAL A 80 16.97 -10.05 15.61
N LEU A 81 17.66 -9.11 14.96
CA LEU A 81 17.03 -7.99 14.26
C LEU A 81 16.16 -8.48 13.09
N ALA A 82 16.63 -9.44 12.30
CA ALA A 82 15.84 -10.04 11.22
C ALA A 82 14.57 -10.72 11.78
N GLY A 83 14.68 -11.44 12.89
CA GLY A 83 13.55 -12.05 13.58
C GLY A 83 12.54 -11.03 14.11
N ILE A 84 13.02 -9.89 14.63
CA ILE A 84 12.16 -8.77 15.07
C ILE A 84 11.43 -8.17 13.87
N ILE A 85 12.12 -7.87 12.77
CA ILE A 85 11.53 -7.32 11.54
C ILE A 85 10.45 -8.26 10.99
N PHE A 86 10.74 -9.56 10.94
CA PHE A 86 9.78 -10.58 10.49
C PHE A 86 8.57 -10.69 11.42
N SER A 87 8.79 -10.67 12.74
CA SER A 87 7.70 -10.70 13.72
C SER A 87 6.82 -9.45 13.62
N TRP A 88 7.44 -8.28 13.40
CA TRP A 88 6.73 -7.04 13.17
C TRP A 88 5.89 -7.09 11.89
N TYR A 89 6.40 -7.68 10.79
CA TYR A 89 5.61 -7.94 9.60
C TYR A 89 4.37 -8.81 9.90
N MET A 90 4.53 -9.88 10.68
CA MET A 90 3.42 -10.77 11.03
C MET A 90 2.34 -10.10 11.88
N LEU A 91 2.74 -9.18 12.76
CA LEU A 91 1.86 -8.30 13.55
C LEU A 91 1.30 -7.11 12.78
N GLY A 92 1.98 -6.68 11.71
CA GLY A 92 1.63 -5.51 10.91
C GLY A 92 0.74 -5.83 9.71
N CYS A 93 0.85 -7.02 9.13
CA CYS A 93 -0.03 -7.42 8.04
C CYS A 93 -0.11 -8.94 7.81
N GLY A 94 0.93 -9.71 8.13
CA GLY A 94 1.01 -11.12 7.72
C GLY A 94 -0.20 -11.95 8.15
N THR A 95 -0.68 -11.75 9.37
CA THR A 95 -1.86 -12.48 9.89
C THR A 95 -3.16 -12.07 9.19
N ASN A 96 -3.24 -10.84 8.63
CA ASN A 96 -4.42 -10.37 7.92
C ASN A 96 -4.63 -11.05 6.56
N TYR A 97 -3.66 -11.78 6.01
CA TYR A 97 -3.89 -12.58 4.79
C TYR A 97 -4.91 -13.71 4.99
N TYR A 98 -5.20 -14.10 6.24
CA TYR A 98 -6.19 -15.13 6.57
C TYR A 98 -7.55 -14.57 6.99
N ARG A 99 -7.74 -13.25 6.92
CA ARG A 99 -9.03 -12.63 7.18
C ARG A 99 -10.01 -12.90 6.03
N TYR A 100 -11.27 -12.53 6.22
CA TYR A 100 -12.27 -12.59 5.16
C TYR A 100 -12.04 -11.56 4.05
N GLU A 101 -12.32 -11.97 2.81
CA GLU A 101 -12.30 -11.13 1.60
C GLU A 101 -13.24 -9.95 1.72
N PHE A 102 -12.95 -8.88 0.96
CA PHE A 102 -13.88 -7.76 0.92
C PHE A 102 -15.21 -8.14 0.25
N SER A 103 -15.18 -9.09 -0.71
CA SER A 103 -16.34 -9.66 -1.39
C SER A 103 -17.45 -10.14 -0.42
N GLN A 104 -17.05 -10.76 0.70
CA GLN A 104 -17.98 -11.25 1.73
C GLN A 104 -18.71 -10.12 2.46
N PHE A 105 -18.14 -8.92 2.52
CA PHE A 105 -18.76 -7.76 3.14
C PHE A 105 -19.53 -6.90 2.14
N SER A 106 -19.09 -6.87 0.88
CA SER A 106 -19.70 -6.06 -0.17
C SER A 106 -20.94 -6.70 -0.78
N GLY A 107 -21.10 -8.01 -0.64
CA GLY A 107 -22.16 -8.78 -1.30
C GLY A 107 -21.90 -8.99 -2.79
N LEU A 108 -20.70 -8.66 -3.27
CA LEU A 108 -20.29 -8.93 -4.65
C LEU A 108 -19.99 -10.42 -4.82
N THR A 109 -20.56 -11.01 -5.86
CA THR A 109 -20.30 -12.41 -6.20
C THR A 109 -19.01 -12.48 -7.03
N VAL A 110 -18.00 -13.16 -6.51
CA VAL A 110 -16.76 -13.42 -7.25
C VAL A 110 -16.99 -14.61 -8.17
N GLN A 111 -16.84 -14.39 -9.48
CA GLN A 111 -16.98 -15.42 -10.49
C GLN A 111 -15.86 -15.31 -11.52
N LYS A 112 -15.53 -16.42 -12.18
CA LYS A 112 -14.57 -16.41 -13.28
C LYS A 112 -15.27 -15.83 -14.52
N SER A 113 -14.64 -14.86 -15.16
CA SER A 113 -15.06 -14.36 -16.47
C SER A 113 -14.55 -15.28 -17.58
N SER A 114 -15.32 -15.44 -18.65
CA SER A 114 -14.86 -16.13 -19.86
C SER A 114 -13.93 -15.23 -20.69
N ALA A 115 -13.17 -15.82 -21.62
CA ALA A 115 -12.35 -15.04 -22.55
C ALA A 115 -13.20 -14.12 -23.43
N ASP A 116 -14.36 -14.62 -23.88
CA ASP A 116 -15.29 -13.86 -24.72
C ASP A 116 -15.90 -12.67 -23.97
N GLU A 117 -16.30 -12.86 -22.71
CA GLU A 117 -16.82 -11.79 -21.85
C GLU A 117 -15.75 -10.71 -21.61
N LEU A 118 -14.49 -11.14 -21.38
CA LEU A 118 -13.37 -10.23 -21.22
C LEU A 118 -13.08 -9.44 -22.50
N GLU A 119 -13.13 -10.09 -23.67
CA GLU A 119 -12.95 -9.42 -24.96
C GLU A 119 -14.05 -8.38 -25.21
N GLU A 120 -15.31 -8.73 -24.95
CA GLU A 120 -16.45 -7.83 -25.09
C GLU A 120 -16.32 -6.62 -24.16
N LEU A 121 -15.96 -6.85 -22.89
CA LEU A 121 -15.69 -5.80 -21.93
C LEU A 121 -14.55 -4.88 -22.39
N CYS A 122 -13.45 -5.43 -22.89
CA CYS A 122 -12.34 -4.63 -23.41
C CYS A 122 -12.77 -3.74 -24.58
N LYS A 123 -13.59 -4.24 -25.51
CA LYS A 123 -14.12 -3.46 -26.64
C LYS A 123 -15.05 -2.34 -26.14
N ASP A 124 -15.97 -2.65 -25.22
CA ASP A 124 -16.87 -1.67 -24.63
C ASP A 124 -16.10 -0.57 -23.86
N LEU A 125 -15.13 -0.95 -23.04
CA LEU A 125 -14.28 -0.01 -22.31
C LEU A 125 -13.44 0.86 -23.26
N ALA A 126 -12.93 0.31 -24.37
CA ALA A 126 -12.20 1.08 -25.37
C ALA A 126 -13.08 2.17 -26.00
N VAL A 127 -14.33 1.85 -26.35
CA VAL A 127 -15.31 2.80 -26.88
C VAL A 127 -15.66 3.87 -25.83
N LYS A 128 -15.93 3.46 -24.58
CA LYS A 128 -16.22 4.38 -23.47
C LYS A 128 -15.05 5.32 -23.17
N ALA A 129 -13.82 4.80 -23.18
CA ALA A 129 -12.62 5.59 -22.98
C ALA A 129 -12.40 6.61 -24.11
N ALA A 130 -12.60 6.21 -25.36
CA ALA A 130 -12.52 7.12 -26.51
C ALA A 130 -13.54 8.26 -26.41
N LYS A 131 -14.78 7.94 -26.04
CA LYS A 131 -15.84 8.94 -25.83
C LYS A 131 -15.52 9.89 -24.66
N ALA A 132 -15.10 9.35 -23.52
CA ALA A 132 -14.72 10.17 -22.36
C ALA A 132 -13.56 11.12 -22.68
N ARG A 133 -12.60 10.68 -23.49
CA ARG A 133 -11.49 11.50 -23.99
C ARG A 133 -11.99 12.64 -24.88
N GLU A 134 -12.93 12.37 -25.80
CA GLU A 134 -13.52 13.39 -26.66
C GLU A 134 -14.27 14.45 -25.83
N GLU A 135 -15.11 14.02 -24.88
CA GLU A 135 -15.85 14.91 -23.98
C GLU A 135 -14.91 15.78 -23.12
N ALA A 136 -13.83 15.20 -22.58
CA ALA A 136 -12.82 15.93 -21.82
C ALA A 136 -12.07 16.95 -22.69
N SER A 137 -11.74 16.59 -23.92
CA SER A 137 -11.08 17.49 -24.88
C SER A 137 -11.97 18.69 -25.22
N ILE A 138 -13.27 18.46 -25.48
CA ILE A 138 -14.24 19.52 -25.75
C ILE A 138 -14.35 20.48 -24.55
N LYS A 139 -14.47 19.94 -23.33
CA LYS A 139 -14.56 20.74 -22.10
C LYS A 139 -13.30 21.58 -21.88
N ALA A 140 -12.12 20.99 -22.05
CA ALA A 140 -10.86 21.71 -21.83
C ALA A 140 -10.62 22.82 -22.86
N VAL A 141 -10.99 22.62 -24.13
CA VAL A 141 -11.01 23.68 -25.16
C VAL A 141 -11.99 24.78 -24.76
N SER A 142 -13.21 24.43 -24.35
CA SER A 142 -14.25 25.41 -23.99
C SER A 142 -13.90 26.25 -22.75
N ALA A 143 -13.11 25.71 -21.83
CA ALA A 143 -12.65 26.40 -20.63
C ALA A 143 -11.40 27.26 -20.86
N GLY A 144 -10.90 27.37 -22.10
CA GLY A 144 -9.66 28.09 -22.42
C GLY A 144 -8.41 27.53 -21.72
N SER A 145 -8.51 26.30 -21.19
CA SER A 145 -7.56 25.69 -20.27
C SER A 145 -6.59 24.72 -20.97
N MET A 146 -6.73 24.54 -22.29
CA MET A 146 -5.94 23.59 -23.07
C MET A 146 -4.82 24.31 -23.82
N THR A 147 -3.57 23.95 -23.50
CA THR A 147 -2.39 24.29 -24.33
C THR A 147 -1.84 23.07 -25.07
N SER A 148 -2.25 21.85 -24.70
CA SER A 148 -1.84 20.59 -25.34
C SER A 148 -2.84 19.44 -25.14
N VAL A 149 -2.81 18.43 -26.02
CA VAL A 149 -3.59 17.17 -25.92
C VAL A 149 -3.24 16.38 -24.64
N ASN A 150 -2.10 16.65 -24.01
CA ASN A 150 -1.68 16.03 -22.75
C ASN A 150 -2.50 16.50 -21.53
N ASP A 151 -3.18 17.65 -21.62
CA ASP A 151 -4.00 18.20 -20.52
C ASP A 151 -5.23 17.33 -20.21
N VAL A 152 -5.60 16.43 -21.11
CA VAL A 152 -6.76 15.52 -20.96
C VAL A 152 -6.57 14.50 -19.82
N TYR A 153 -5.32 14.17 -19.48
CA TYR A 153 -5.01 13.25 -18.39
C TYR A 153 -4.60 13.95 -17.09
N SER A 154 -4.59 15.28 -17.07
CA SER A 154 -4.27 16.06 -15.88
C SER A 154 -5.49 16.21 -14.99
N SER A 155 -5.31 15.95 -13.69
CA SER A 155 -6.35 16.22 -12.71
C SER A 155 -6.49 17.72 -12.52
N TYR A 156 -7.73 18.20 -12.45
CA TYR A 156 -8.03 19.57 -12.02
C TYR A 156 -7.72 19.79 -10.53
N LEU A 157 -7.52 18.71 -9.76
CA LEU A 157 -7.19 18.77 -8.34
C LEU A 157 -5.68 18.77 -8.14
N SER A 158 -5.21 19.62 -7.23
CA SER A 158 -3.85 19.50 -6.71
C SER A 158 -3.67 18.16 -5.99
N LEU A 159 -2.42 17.69 -5.90
CA LEU A 159 -2.10 16.47 -5.16
C LEU A 159 -2.61 16.49 -3.70
N LYS A 160 -2.60 17.67 -3.07
CA LYS A 160 -3.11 17.86 -1.71
C LYS A 160 -4.62 17.63 -1.63
N GLU A 161 -5.38 18.17 -2.58
CA GLU A 161 -6.84 17.99 -2.67
C GLU A 161 -7.18 16.54 -2.99
N LEU A 162 -6.46 15.91 -3.92
CA LEU A 162 -6.65 14.50 -4.28
C LEU A 162 -6.47 13.57 -3.07
N LYS A 163 -5.42 13.81 -2.26
CA LYS A 163 -5.17 13.06 -1.03
C LYS A 163 -6.28 13.23 0.01
N GLU A 164 -6.86 14.42 0.13
CA GLU A 164 -7.98 14.66 1.04
C GLU A 164 -9.28 14.04 0.51
N ALA A 165 -9.50 14.09 -0.80
CA ALA A 165 -10.65 13.48 -1.45
C ALA A 165 -10.64 11.95 -1.31
N ALA A 166 -9.49 11.31 -1.52
CA ALA A 166 -9.31 9.88 -1.30
C ALA A 166 -9.58 9.51 0.17
N ARG A 167 -8.98 10.23 1.11
CA ARG A 167 -9.22 10.05 2.55
C ARG A 167 -10.71 10.19 2.92
N SER A 168 -11.37 11.23 2.42
CA SER A 168 -12.79 11.50 2.69
C SER A 168 -13.67 10.40 2.10
N SER A 169 -13.33 9.91 0.90
CA SER A 169 -14.03 8.80 0.25
C SER A 169 -13.95 7.51 1.06
N MET A 170 -12.82 7.25 1.73
CA MET A 170 -12.70 6.10 2.63
C MET A 170 -13.61 6.21 3.87
N TYR A 171 -13.83 7.42 4.41
CA TYR A 171 -14.81 7.63 5.48
C TYR A 171 -16.25 7.40 5.01
N VAL A 172 -16.61 7.90 3.82
CA VAL A 172 -17.93 7.64 3.22
C VAL A 172 -18.12 6.13 2.95
N LEU A 173 -17.08 5.46 2.46
CA LEU A 173 -17.11 4.00 2.27
C LEU A 173 -17.32 3.26 3.59
N ALA A 174 -16.73 3.76 4.68
CA ALA A 174 -16.87 3.17 6.01
C ALA A 174 -18.27 3.33 6.64
N ASP A 175 -19.06 4.30 6.17
CA ASP A 175 -20.47 4.39 6.54
C ASP A 175 -21.30 3.27 5.89
N ARG A 176 -20.96 2.90 4.65
CA ARG A 176 -21.61 1.78 3.94
C ARG A 176 -21.11 0.42 4.42
N TYR A 177 -19.81 0.29 4.64
CA TYR A 177 -19.17 -0.97 5.05
C TYR A 177 -18.47 -0.79 6.40
N PRO A 178 -19.12 -1.17 7.53
CA PRO A 178 -18.56 -0.96 8.86
C PRO A 178 -17.18 -1.59 9.10
N VAL A 179 -16.82 -2.62 8.34
CA VAL A 179 -15.49 -3.25 8.37
C VAL A 179 -14.35 -2.30 7.94
N MET A 180 -14.68 -1.24 7.21
CA MET A 180 -13.74 -0.20 6.78
C MET A 180 -13.57 0.90 7.85
N LYS A 181 -14.31 0.88 8.96
CA LYS A 181 -14.23 1.97 9.97
C LYS A 181 -12.88 2.05 10.66
N GLY A 182 -12.32 3.25 10.68
CA GLY A 182 -11.30 3.69 11.63
C GLY A 182 -10.49 4.85 11.06
N TYR A 183 -9.28 5.05 11.59
CA TYR A 183 -8.46 6.19 11.20
C TYR A 183 -7.77 5.99 9.85
N TYR A 184 -7.91 6.98 8.98
CA TYR A 184 -7.19 7.10 7.72
C TYR A 184 -6.27 8.34 7.75
N PRO A 185 -4.94 8.18 7.57
CA PRO A 185 -4.03 9.29 7.31
C PRO A 185 -4.14 9.75 5.85
N LYS A 186 -3.48 10.85 5.51
CA LYS A 186 -3.30 11.23 4.10
C LYS A 186 -2.25 10.31 3.46
N PRO A 187 -2.49 9.77 2.25
CA PRO A 187 -1.49 8.97 1.53
C PRO A 187 -0.17 9.74 1.38
N LYS A 188 0.98 9.10 1.54
CA LYS A 188 2.30 9.73 1.39
C LYS A 188 2.70 9.71 -0.08
N ALA A 189 3.15 10.85 -0.59
CA ALA A 189 3.76 10.90 -1.92
C ALA A 189 5.17 10.36 -1.79
N VAL A 190 5.54 9.38 -2.64
CA VAL A 190 6.86 8.76 -2.61
C VAL A 190 7.86 9.69 -3.30
N PHE A 191 8.97 10.00 -2.62
CA PHE A 191 10.06 10.78 -3.20
C PHE A 191 10.70 10.06 -4.40
N PHE A 192 10.99 8.77 -4.26
CA PHE A 192 11.51 7.89 -5.32
C PHE A 192 10.42 7.33 -6.25
N SER A 193 9.37 8.10 -6.53
CA SER A 193 8.24 7.71 -7.40
C SER A 193 8.68 7.22 -8.78
N ARG A 194 9.74 7.82 -9.36
CA ARG A 194 10.27 7.37 -10.65
C ARG A 194 10.75 5.93 -10.64
N VAL A 195 11.42 5.51 -9.56
CA VAL A 195 11.88 4.13 -9.39
C VAL A 195 10.68 3.20 -9.27
N MET A 196 9.62 3.60 -8.55
CA MET A 196 8.37 2.82 -8.52
C MET A 196 7.78 2.63 -9.92
N SER A 197 7.77 3.67 -10.77
CA SER A 197 7.28 3.57 -12.15
C SER A 197 8.10 2.59 -12.99
N GLU A 198 9.43 2.54 -12.82
CA GLU A 198 10.29 1.57 -13.52
C GLU A 198 9.96 0.12 -13.15
N PHE A 199 9.46 -0.11 -11.93
CA PHE A 199 8.97 -1.41 -11.48
C PHE A 199 7.45 -1.60 -11.66
N ASN A 200 6.76 -0.67 -12.31
CA ASN A 200 5.30 -0.66 -12.52
C ASN A 200 4.47 -0.63 -11.22
N PHE A 201 4.99 -0.06 -10.13
CA PHE A 201 4.23 0.17 -8.91
C PHE A 201 3.48 1.50 -8.97
N THR A 202 2.16 1.46 -8.78
CA THR A 202 1.33 2.67 -8.66
C THR A 202 1.23 3.14 -7.21
N GLY A 203 1.23 2.21 -6.26
CA GLY A 203 1.20 2.45 -4.82
C GLY A 203 1.82 1.30 -4.06
N VAL A 204 2.06 1.51 -2.76
CA VAL A 204 2.47 0.46 -1.83
C VAL A 204 2.08 0.79 -0.39
N TYR A 205 1.34 -0.12 0.22
CA TYR A 205 1.14 -0.15 1.65
C TYR A 205 2.38 -0.77 2.31
N PHE A 206 2.99 -0.03 3.24
CA PHE A 206 4.16 -0.54 3.95
C PHE A 206 3.79 -1.08 5.34
N PRO A 207 3.93 -2.41 5.60
CA PRO A 207 3.40 -3.06 6.81
C PRO A 207 3.98 -2.56 8.14
N TRP A 208 5.26 -2.17 8.12
CA TRP A 208 5.98 -1.78 9.32
C TRP A 208 5.60 -0.36 9.77
N THR A 209 5.41 0.57 8.83
CA THR A 209 5.07 1.97 9.14
C THR A 209 3.57 2.25 9.03
N VAL A 210 2.80 1.31 8.47
CA VAL A 210 1.35 1.44 8.24
C VAL A 210 1.05 2.68 7.38
N GLU A 211 1.93 2.96 6.42
CA GLU A 211 1.79 4.08 5.48
C GLU A 211 1.23 3.60 4.15
N ALA A 212 0.21 4.31 3.66
CA ALA A 212 -0.24 4.23 2.28
C ALA A 212 0.67 5.13 1.43
N ASN A 213 1.59 4.55 0.66
CA ASN A 213 2.53 5.28 -0.18
C ASN A 213 2.07 5.25 -1.64
N VAL A 214 2.13 6.38 -2.32
CA VAL A 214 1.59 6.52 -3.67
C VAL A 214 2.66 7.09 -4.60
N ASN A 215 2.83 6.42 -5.74
CA ASN A 215 3.66 6.88 -6.84
C ASN A 215 2.99 8.12 -7.46
N VAL A 216 3.70 9.24 -7.48
CA VAL A 216 3.23 10.50 -8.09
C VAL A 216 3.82 10.76 -9.47
N ASP A 217 4.61 9.82 -10.02
CA ASP A 217 5.15 9.83 -11.38
C ASP A 217 4.24 9.10 -12.38
N ILE A 218 3.19 8.41 -11.91
CA ILE A 218 2.14 7.82 -12.77
C ILE A 218 1.20 8.92 -13.31
N PRO A 219 0.42 8.65 -14.40
CA PRO A 219 -0.63 9.56 -14.86
C PRO A 219 -1.61 9.95 -13.73
N ASP A 220 -2.28 11.09 -13.83
CA ASP A 220 -3.10 11.57 -12.71
C ASP A 220 -4.36 10.72 -12.49
N TYR A 221 -4.96 10.19 -13.56
CA TYR A 221 -6.23 9.47 -13.51
C TYR A 221 -6.26 8.24 -12.56
N PRO A 222 -5.24 7.35 -12.49
CA PRO A 222 -5.25 6.23 -11.55
C PRO A 222 -4.97 6.63 -10.10
N ARG A 223 -4.36 7.80 -9.84
CA ARG A 223 -3.85 8.16 -8.51
C ARG A 223 -4.92 8.11 -7.43
N ALA A 224 -6.15 8.53 -7.74
CA ALA A 224 -7.26 8.49 -6.78
C ALA A 224 -7.61 7.06 -6.35
N VAL A 225 -7.73 6.14 -7.33
CA VAL A 225 -8.03 4.73 -7.07
C VAL A 225 -6.90 4.09 -6.30
N THR A 226 -5.65 4.32 -6.70
CA THR A 226 -4.47 3.84 -5.99
C THR A 226 -4.43 4.35 -4.55
N MET A 227 -4.67 5.65 -4.31
CA MET A 227 -4.74 6.19 -2.94
C MET A 227 -5.78 5.47 -2.08
N CYS A 228 -6.98 5.23 -2.61
CA CYS A 228 -8.03 4.50 -1.90
C CYS A 228 -7.66 3.02 -1.68
N HIS A 229 -7.04 2.38 -2.68
CA HIS A 229 -6.53 1.00 -2.60
C HIS A 229 -5.53 0.86 -1.47
N GLU A 230 -4.49 1.70 -1.43
CA GLU A 230 -3.48 1.64 -0.38
C GLU A 230 -4.05 1.98 1.00
N LEU A 231 -5.03 2.89 1.07
CA LEU A 231 -5.75 3.17 2.32
C LEU A 231 -6.58 1.97 2.79
N SER A 232 -7.11 1.15 1.88
CA SER A 232 -7.89 -0.04 2.23
C SER A 232 -7.05 -1.07 3.01
N HIS A 233 -5.76 -1.21 2.66
CA HIS A 233 -4.83 -2.08 3.35
C HIS A 233 -4.67 -1.72 4.83
N LEU A 234 -4.79 -0.43 5.21
CA LEU A 234 -4.74 -0.02 6.62
C LEU A 234 -5.88 -0.64 7.45
N ARG A 235 -6.98 -1.07 6.82
CA ARG A 235 -8.08 -1.77 7.49
C ARG A 235 -7.92 -3.28 7.52
N GLY A 236 -6.79 -3.79 7.02
CA GLY A 236 -6.40 -5.19 7.11
C GLY A 236 -6.70 -5.99 5.86
N PHE A 237 -7.22 -5.39 4.79
CA PHE A 237 -7.48 -6.11 3.54
C PHE A 237 -6.17 -6.23 2.75
N MET A 238 -5.32 -7.20 3.08
CA MET A 238 -3.97 -7.33 2.47
C MET A 238 -3.96 -8.13 1.17
N ARG A 239 -4.93 -9.02 1.01
CA ARG A 239 -5.11 -9.75 -0.24
C ARG A 239 -5.84 -8.86 -1.23
N GLU A 240 -5.34 -8.86 -2.45
CA GLU A 240 -6.05 -8.34 -3.62
C GLU A 240 -6.93 -9.47 -4.16
N ASP A 241 -8.23 -9.23 -4.25
CA ASP A 241 -9.25 -10.20 -4.68
C ASP A 241 -9.47 -10.13 -6.19
#